data_AF-A0A915DBW5-F1
#
_entry.id   AF-A0A915DBW5-F1
#
_cell.length_a   1.000
_cell.length_b   1.000
_cell.length_c   1.000
_cell.angle_alpha   90.00
_cell.angle_beta   90.00
_cell.angle_gamma   90.00
#
_symmetry.space_group_name_H-M   'P 1'
#
loop_
_entity.id
_entity.type
_entity.pdbx_description
1 polymer ?
#
loop_
_entity_poly.entity_id
_entity_poly.type
_entity_poly.pdbx_seq_one_letter_code
_entity_poly.pdbx_strand_id
1 'polypeptide(L)'
;MDLRYACCDFIQCCVILLKLPQRAAGTAQILFHRYFTLKSFVKAGSRFSYEHILMACLLLASKLEDAPRKCRDVINLKQLKDCEGPSSRNSHNFKRVQLDDQYVVLKHVLQKVERKLLNVLGFVVNIDHHIVAFLQKSWNYANDSFRSTVYLRYRFEAVACACVHLASTAIDYPVILPQDPAWFELFDVSLEEILAISDILRKIYEKAEVKISFVDCLSCQCRCYAV
;
A
#
# COMPACT_ATOMS: atom_id res chain seq x y z
N MET A 1 -2.28 23.87 -5.21
CA MET A 1 -2.03 22.47 -4.82
C MET A 1 -2.07 22.41 -3.29
N ASP A 2 -2.93 21.54 -2.74
CA ASP A 2 -3.09 21.37 -1.28
C ASP A 2 -1.79 20.82 -0.67
N LEU A 3 -1.30 21.42 0.42
CA LEU A 3 -0.07 21.01 1.10
C LEU A 3 -0.12 19.54 1.53
N ARG A 4 -1.31 19.05 1.91
CA ARG A 4 -1.52 17.65 2.30
C ARG A 4 -1.25 16.70 1.13
N TYR A 5 -1.70 17.06 -0.07
CA TYR A 5 -1.48 16.26 -1.28
C TYR A 5 0.01 16.14 -1.60
N ALA A 6 0.75 17.26 -1.61
CA ALA A 6 2.20 17.25 -1.84
C ALA A 6 2.98 16.43 -0.78
N CYS A 7 2.48 16.38 0.46
CA CYS A 7 3.02 15.54 1.51
C CYS A 7 2.78 14.05 1.24
N CYS A 8 1.60 13.68 0.75
CA CYS A 8 1.28 12.29 0.37
C CYS A 8 2.12 11.82 -0.82
N ASP A 9 2.33 12.68 -1.83
CA ASP A 9 3.25 12.41 -2.94
C ASP A 9 4.67 12.18 -2.43
N PHE A 10 5.14 13.01 -1.49
CA PHE A 10 6.44 12.80 -0.86
C PHE A 10 6.55 11.45 -0.16
N ILE A 11 5.54 11.08 0.65
CA ILE A 11 5.49 9.77 1.32
C ILE A 11 5.55 8.64 0.28
N GLN A 12 4.79 8.74 -0.81
CA GLN A 12 4.74 7.74 -1.86
C GLN A 12 6.08 7.56 -2.55
N CYS A 13 6.73 8.66 -2.94
CA CYS A 13 8.07 8.64 -3.52
C CYS A 13 9.07 7.98 -2.57
N CYS A 14 9.04 8.34 -1.28
CA CYS A 14 9.94 7.73 -0.29
C CYS A 14 9.70 6.23 -0.13
N VAL A 15 8.44 5.77 -0.12
CA VAL A 15 8.12 4.33 -0.01
C VAL A 15 8.67 3.55 -1.19
N ILE A 16 8.52 4.07 -2.42
CA ILE A 16 9.07 3.46 -3.63
C ILE A 16 10.61 3.38 -3.54
N LEU A 17 11.27 4.48 -3.18
CA LEU A 17 12.73 4.53 -3.09
C LEU A 17 13.29 3.64 -1.97
N LEU A 18 12.56 3.48 -0.85
CA LEU A 18 12.91 2.58 0.25
C LEU A 18 12.51 1.11 -0.01
N LYS A 19 11.84 0.82 -1.13
CA LYS A 19 11.27 -0.50 -1.43
C LYS A 19 10.43 -1.02 -0.27
N LEU A 20 9.56 -0.17 0.27
CA LEU A 20 8.60 -0.55 1.31
C LEU A 20 7.33 -1.11 0.65
N PRO A 21 6.59 -2.01 1.33
CA PRO A 21 5.30 -2.50 0.83
C PRO A 21 4.29 -1.36 0.76
N GLN A 22 3.32 -1.42 -0.17
CA GLN A 22 2.33 -0.33 -0.32
C GLN A 22 1.45 -0.12 0.91
N ARG A 23 1.24 -1.17 1.72
CA ARG A 23 0.58 -1.03 3.02
C ARG A 23 1.29 0.01 3.91
N ALA A 24 2.62 0.07 3.87
CA ALA A 24 3.39 1.06 4.62
C ALA A 24 3.19 2.50 4.12
N ALA A 25 2.93 2.70 2.81
CA ALA A 25 2.53 4.01 2.29
C ALA A 25 1.18 4.44 2.87
N GLY A 26 0.18 3.56 2.81
CA GLY A 26 -1.14 3.81 3.38
C GLY A 26 -1.06 4.13 4.87
N THR A 27 -0.31 3.32 5.63
CA THR A 27 -0.08 3.53 7.07
C THR A 27 0.56 4.89 7.33
N ALA A 28 1.64 5.24 6.62
CA ALA A 28 2.31 6.52 6.79
C ALA A 28 1.41 7.73 6.46
N GLN A 29 0.63 7.66 5.38
CA GLN A 29 -0.30 8.72 4.98
C GLN A 29 -1.43 8.92 6.00
N ILE A 30 -2.03 7.83 6.50
CA ILE A 30 -3.08 7.90 7.53
C ILE A 30 -2.53 8.47 8.84
N LEU A 31 -1.34 8.03 9.28
CA LEU A 31 -0.70 8.59 10.48
C LEU A 31 -0.43 10.10 10.32
N PHE A 32 0.06 10.51 9.16
CA PHE A 32 0.26 11.92 8.80
C PHE A 32 -1.05 12.70 8.87
N HIS A 33 -2.10 12.22 8.22
CA HIS A 33 -3.40 12.89 8.22
C HIS A 33 -4.00 12.98 9.63
N ARG A 34 -3.99 11.89 10.40
CA ARG A 34 -4.48 11.89 11.79
C ARG A 34 -3.73 12.91 12.65
N TYR A 35 -2.41 12.98 12.53
CA TYR A 35 -1.60 13.94 13.27
C TYR A 35 -1.98 15.40 12.93
N PHE A 36 -2.08 15.74 11.64
CA PHE A 36 -2.38 17.10 11.20
C PHE A 36 -3.87 17.47 11.20
N THR A 37 -4.75 16.54 11.57
CA THR A 37 -6.11 16.87 12.01
C THR A 37 -6.12 17.34 13.46
N LEU A 38 -5.20 16.85 14.29
CA LEU A 38 -5.06 17.23 15.70
C LEU A 38 -4.09 18.40 15.94
N LYS A 39 -3.20 18.69 14.98
CA LYS A 39 -2.13 19.69 15.08
C LYS A 39 -2.05 20.55 13.83
N SER A 40 -1.65 21.81 13.98
CA SER A 40 -1.48 22.74 12.84
C SER A 40 -0.21 22.46 12.04
N PHE A 41 -0.27 22.74 10.73
CA PHE A 41 0.90 22.82 9.84
C PHE A 41 1.77 24.04 10.11
N VAL A 42 1.20 25.09 10.71
CA VAL A 42 1.88 26.38 10.90
C VAL A 42 2.98 26.24 11.94
N LYS A 43 4.18 26.71 11.59
CA LYS A 43 5.40 26.63 12.40
C LYS A 43 5.31 27.43 13.72
N ALA A 44 4.38 28.39 13.81
CA ALA A 44 4.11 29.16 15.02
C ALA A 44 3.60 28.23 16.14
N GLY A 45 4.52 27.78 16.99
CA GLY A 45 4.24 26.87 18.11
C GLY A 45 4.64 25.40 17.90
N SER A 46 4.98 24.97 16.67
CA SER A 46 5.48 23.61 16.42
C SER A 46 7.00 23.56 16.44
N ARG A 47 7.57 22.92 17.47
CA ARG A 47 9.02 22.68 17.64
C ARG A 47 9.67 21.90 16.48
N PHE A 48 8.88 21.24 15.62
CA PHE A 48 9.36 20.39 14.53
C PHE A 48 8.72 20.81 13.20
N SER A 49 9.51 20.80 12.11
CA SER A 49 8.98 21.03 10.77
C SER A 49 8.09 19.86 10.32
N TYR A 50 7.17 20.13 9.38
CA TYR A 50 6.31 19.08 8.83
C TYR A 50 7.12 17.96 8.15
N GLU A 51 8.28 18.27 7.59
CA GLU A 51 9.19 17.29 6.98
C GLU A 51 9.71 16.28 8.02
N HIS A 52 10.03 16.74 9.24
CA HIS A 52 10.38 15.82 10.32
C HIS A 52 9.21 14.92 10.72
N ILE A 53 7.98 15.45 10.68
CA ILE A 53 6.78 14.64 10.91
C ILE A 53 6.64 13.57 9.81
N LEU A 54 6.78 13.93 8.53
CA LEU A 54 6.70 12.99 7.41
C LEU A 54 7.75 11.88 7.52
N MET A 55 9.00 12.23 7.81
CA MET A 55 10.07 11.25 8.01
C MET A 55 9.80 10.34 9.21
N ALA A 56 9.24 10.87 10.30
CA ALA A 56 8.85 10.06 11.45
C ALA A 56 7.66 9.14 11.14
N CYS A 57 6.66 9.59 10.37
CA CYS A 57 5.55 8.75 9.91
C CYS A 57 6.06 7.59 9.05
N LEU A 58 7.01 7.83 8.13
CA LEU A 58 7.65 6.79 7.33
C LEU A 58 8.39 5.77 8.19
N LEU A 59 9.20 6.23 9.14
CA LEU A 59 9.93 5.35 10.07
C LEU A 59 8.98 4.52 10.92
N LEU A 60 7.95 5.13 11.49
CA LEU A 60 6.96 4.45 12.32
C LEU A 60 6.16 3.43 11.49
N ALA A 61 5.64 3.82 10.32
CA ALA A 61 4.91 2.92 9.43
C ALA A 61 5.76 1.72 8.99
N SER A 62 7.05 1.92 8.71
CA SER A 62 7.96 0.82 8.37
C SER A 62 8.10 -0.21 9.50
N LYS A 63 8.01 0.21 10.77
CA LYS A 63 8.03 -0.69 11.92
C LYS A 63 6.69 -1.40 12.11
N LEU A 64 5.58 -0.70 11.85
CA LEU A 64 4.22 -1.24 12.02
C LEU A 64 3.86 -2.28 10.95
N GLU A 65 4.39 -2.16 9.74
CA GLU A 65 4.17 -3.12 8.64
C GLU A 65 5.33 -4.12 8.48
N ASP A 66 6.07 -4.41 9.56
CA ASP A 66 7.15 -5.41 9.61
C ASP A 66 8.25 -5.26 8.53
N ALA A 67 8.49 -4.04 8.06
CA ALA A 67 9.50 -3.71 7.07
C ALA A 67 10.44 -2.58 7.54
N PRO A 68 11.05 -2.67 8.74
CA PRO A 68 11.74 -1.54 9.36
C PRO A 68 12.88 -0.99 8.51
N ARG A 69 13.00 0.35 8.48
CA ARG A 69 14.08 1.06 7.78
C ARG A 69 14.96 1.84 8.76
N LYS A 70 16.24 1.99 8.41
CA LYS A 70 17.18 2.77 9.25
C LYS A 70 16.88 4.25 9.09
N CYS A 71 17.01 5.03 10.17
CA CYS A 71 16.87 6.50 10.12
C CYS A 71 17.74 7.14 9.02
N ARG A 72 18.95 6.61 8.81
CA ARG A 72 19.86 7.07 7.76
C ARG A 72 19.24 7.00 6.36
N ASP A 73 18.54 5.92 6.05
CA ASP A 73 17.97 5.69 4.72
C ASP A 73 16.89 6.73 4.43
N VAL A 74 16.07 7.06 5.44
CA VAL A 74 15.02 8.08 5.33
C VAL A 74 15.61 9.50 5.22
N ILE A 75 16.65 9.82 6.00
CA ILE A 75 17.32 11.12 5.94
C ILE A 75 17.98 11.35 4.57
N ASN A 76 18.63 10.32 4.02
CA ASN A 76 19.26 10.38 2.70
C ASN A 76 18.26 10.77 1.59
N LEU A 77 16.99 10.35 1.70
CA LEU A 77 15.96 10.65 0.70
C LEU A 77 15.51 12.11 0.72
N LYS A 78 15.49 12.74 1.90
CA LYS A 78 15.22 14.18 2.00
C LYS A 78 16.31 14.97 1.27
N GLN A 79 17.57 14.61 1.50
CA GLN A 79 18.69 15.24 0.80
C GLN A 79 18.65 15.03 -0.71
N LEU A 80 18.23 13.84 -1.17
CA LEU A 80 18.04 13.58 -2.59
C LEU A 80 16.99 14.52 -3.21
N LYS A 81 15.83 14.67 -2.55
CA LYS A 81 14.76 15.54 -3.06
C LYS A 81 15.12 17.03 -3.01
N ASP A 82 15.86 17.46 -1.99
CA ASP A 82 16.35 18.84 -1.91
C ASP A 82 17.36 19.15 -3.05
N CYS A 83 18.09 18.13 -3.53
CA CYS A 83 18.97 18.24 -4.69
C CYS A 83 18.23 18.28 -6.05
N GLU A 84 16.96 17.91 -6.13
CA GLU A 84 16.13 17.91 -7.36
C GLU A 84 15.39 19.25 -7.60
N GLY A 85 15.56 20.25 -6.72
CA GLY A 85 14.93 21.57 -6.87
C GLY A 85 15.39 22.36 -8.11
N PRO A 86 14.60 23.36 -8.57
CA PRO A 86 14.84 24.11 -9.81
C PRO A 86 16.19 24.84 -9.87
N SER A 87 16.83 25.05 -8.72
CA SER A 87 18.16 25.69 -8.59
C SER A 87 19.34 24.74 -8.74
N SER A 88 19.12 23.42 -8.91
CA SER A 88 20.15 22.38 -8.78
C SER A 88 20.24 21.46 -10.01
N ARG A 89 20.05 22.01 -11.22
CA ARG A 89 20.21 21.26 -12.49
C ARG A 89 21.63 20.73 -12.76
N ASN A 90 22.61 21.03 -11.90
CA ASN A 90 24.01 20.61 -12.03
C ASN A 90 24.56 19.73 -10.89
N SER A 91 23.75 19.30 -9.91
CA SER A 91 24.28 18.47 -8.81
C SER A 91 24.22 16.97 -9.12
N HIS A 92 25.16 16.48 -9.93
CA HIS A 92 25.46 15.04 -10.05
C HIS A 92 26.12 14.44 -8.79
N ASN A 93 26.19 15.17 -7.69
CA ASN A 93 26.84 14.75 -6.45
C ASN A 93 25.81 14.48 -5.35
N PHE A 94 24.99 13.44 -5.51
CA PHE A 94 24.30 12.84 -4.37
C PHE A 94 25.36 12.25 -3.43
N LYS A 95 25.72 13.00 -2.38
CA LYS A 95 26.58 12.50 -1.31
C LYS A 95 25.70 11.92 -0.22
N ARG A 96 25.84 10.62 0.02
CA ARG A 96 25.23 9.95 1.18
C ARG A 96 25.57 10.74 2.45
N VAL A 97 24.61 10.88 3.35
CA VAL A 97 24.80 11.49 4.67
C VAL A 97 26.03 10.86 5.34
N GLN A 98 26.98 11.71 5.70
CA GLN A 98 28.11 11.33 6.54
C GLN A 98 27.60 11.08 7.96
N LEU A 99 28.19 10.12 8.67
CA LEU A 99 27.80 9.79 10.04
C LEU A 99 28.46 10.76 11.02
N ASP A 100 28.22 12.04 10.83
CA ASP A 100 28.75 13.14 11.62
C ASP A 100 27.78 13.56 12.74
N ASP A 101 28.17 14.57 13.51
CA ASP A 101 27.35 15.10 14.60
C ASP A 101 26.00 15.62 14.11
N GLN A 102 25.92 16.13 12.87
CA GLN A 102 24.66 16.60 12.28
C GLN A 102 23.68 15.45 12.07
N TYR A 103 24.15 14.31 11.57
CA TYR A 103 23.34 13.10 11.46
C TYR A 103 22.84 12.64 12.84
N VAL A 104 23.70 12.65 13.86
CA VAL A 104 23.32 12.24 15.22
C VAL A 104 22.23 13.15 15.80
N VAL A 105 22.37 14.47 15.62
CA VAL A 105 21.37 15.45 16.04
C VAL A 105 20.05 15.20 15.32
N LEU A 106 20.05 15.04 14.00
CA LEU A 106 18.84 14.82 13.22
C LEU A 106 18.16 13.49 13.57
N LYS A 107 18.94 12.42 13.77
CA LYS A 107 18.43 11.14 14.27
C LYS A 107 17.71 11.31 15.61
N HIS A 108 18.30 12.04 16.56
CA HIS A 108 17.65 12.33 17.84
C HIS A 108 16.37 13.16 17.69
N VAL A 109 16.34 14.11 16.76
CA VAL A 109 15.12 14.87 16.42
C VAL A 109 14.04 13.92 15.90
N LEU A 110 14.35 13.05 14.94
CA LEU A 110 13.36 12.10 14.39
C LEU A 110 12.82 11.16 15.47
N GLN A 111 13.66 10.65 16.36
CA GLN A 111 13.22 9.82 17.48
C GLN A 111 12.32 10.58 18.46
N LYS A 112 12.59 11.88 18.72
CA LYS A 112 11.71 12.73 19.54
C LYS A 112 10.36 12.96 18.85
N VAL A 113 10.37 13.15 17.53
CA VAL A 113 9.16 13.34 16.73
C VAL A 113 8.32 12.07 16.71
N GLU A 114 8.94 10.91 16.53
CA GLU A 114 8.26 9.61 16.56
C GLU A 114 7.53 9.39 17.89
N ARG A 115 8.20 9.67 19.03
CA ARG A 115 7.54 9.65 20.36
C ARG A 115 6.38 10.64 20.46
N LYS A 116 6.54 11.85 19.92
CA LYS A 116 5.47 12.85 19.90
C LYS A 116 4.29 12.39 19.05
N LEU A 117 4.55 11.78 17.90
CA LEU A 117 3.53 11.24 17.00
C LEU A 117 2.68 10.18 17.73
N LEU A 118 3.34 9.21 18.38
CA LEU A 118 2.67 8.18 19.19
C LEU A 118 1.81 8.79 20.30
N ASN A 119 2.35 9.75 21.06
CA ASN A 119 1.62 10.41 22.14
C ASN A 119 0.40 11.20 21.63
N VAL A 120 0.53 11.92 20.52
CA VAL A 120 -0.58 12.70 19.94
C VAL A 120 -1.68 11.78 19.40
N LEU A 121 -1.30 10.63 18.83
CA LEU A 121 -2.24 9.64 18.32
C LEU A 121 -2.78 8.70 19.41
N GLY A 122 -2.38 8.88 20.68
CA GLY A 122 -2.80 8.03 21.78
C GLY A 122 -2.40 6.56 21.60
N PHE A 123 -1.31 6.28 20.89
CA PHE A 123 -0.86 4.94 20.51
C PHE A 123 -1.86 4.13 19.65
N VAL A 124 -2.92 4.78 19.14
CA VAL A 124 -3.87 4.19 18.17
C VAL A 124 -3.27 4.30 16.77
N VAL A 125 -2.25 3.49 16.52
CA VAL A 125 -1.47 3.48 15.27
C VAL A 125 -1.64 2.22 14.44
N ASN A 126 -2.33 1.20 14.97
CA ASN A 126 -2.72 0.05 14.18
C ASN A 126 -3.72 0.49 13.11
N ILE A 127 -3.42 0.18 11.86
CA ILE A 127 -4.26 0.52 10.72
C ILE A 127 -4.71 -0.80 10.11
N ASP A 128 -6.02 -1.00 10.15
CA ASP A 128 -6.63 -2.17 9.56
C ASP A 128 -6.69 -2.00 8.03
N HIS A 129 -5.93 -2.84 7.33
CA HIS A 129 -5.92 -2.93 5.86
C HIS A 129 -6.73 -4.13 5.35
N HIS A 130 -7.56 -4.77 6.18
CA HIS A 130 -8.32 -5.97 5.82
C HIS A 130 -9.22 -5.73 4.60
N ILE A 131 -9.85 -4.56 4.49
CA ILE A 131 -10.67 -4.20 3.33
C ILE A 131 -9.82 -4.14 2.06
N VAL A 132 -8.63 -3.56 2.11
CA VAL A 132 -7.74 -3.46 0.94
C VAL A 132 -7.25 -4.86 0.55
N ALA A 133 -6.88 -5.69 1.52
CA ALA A 133 -6.47 -7.07 1.29
C ALA A 133 -7.62 -7.91 0.69
N PHE A 134 -8.84 -7.74 1.21
CA PHE A 134 -10.05 -8.36 0.72
C PHE A 134 -10.35 -7.98 -0.74
N LEU A 135 -10.30 -6.69 -1.07
CA LEU A 135 -10.53 -6.19 -2.43
C LEU A 135 -9.46 -6.70 -3.39
N GLN A 136 -8.19 -6.66 -2.99
CA GLN A 136 -7.09 -7.17 -3.82
C GLN A 136 -7.26 -8.67 -4.09
N LYS A 137 -7.66 -9.45 -3.08
CA LYS A 137 -7.89 -10.88 -3.24
C LYS A 137 -9.10 -11.17 -4.13
N SER A 138 -10.17 -10.40 -3.99
CA SER A 138 -11.35 -10.45 -4.88
C SER A 138 -10.96 -10.18 -6.34
N TRP A 139 -10.13 -9.15 -6.56
CA TRP A 139 -9.61 -8.80 -7.88
C TRP A 139 -8.74 -9.90 -8.48
N ASN A 140 -7.89 -10.54 -7.66
CA ASN A 140 -7.06 -11.65 -8.12
C ASN A 140 -7.93 -12.84 -8.58
N TYR A 141 -8.98 -13.19 -7.82
CA TYR A 141 -9.95 -14.22 -8.26
C TYR A 141 -10.63 -13.85 -9.57
N ALA A 142 -11.03 -12.59 -9.75
CA ALA A 142 -11.62 -12.12 -11.00
C ALA A 142 -10.65 -12.29 -12.18
N ASN A 143 -9.38 -11.93 -12.02
CA ASN A 143 -8.38 -12.13 -13.07
C ASN A 143 -8.13 -13.62 -13.37
N ASP A 144 -8.03 -14.45 -12.33
CA ASP A 144 -7.81 -15.89 -12.51
C ASP A 144 -9.03 -16.59 -13.12
N SER A 145 -10.23 -16.04 -12.97
CA SER A 145 -11.45 -16.59 -13.55
C SER A 145 -11.44 -16.64 -15.08
N PHE A 146 -10.68 -15.77 -15.76
CA PHE A 146 -10.46 -15.82 -17.22
C PHE A 146 -9.78 -17.10 -17.68
N ARG A 147 -9.11 -17.84 -16.78
CA ARG A 147 -8.48 -19.14 -17.08
C ARG A 147 -9.49 -20.29 -17.06
N SER A 148 -10.77 -20.00 -16.92
CA SER A 148 -11.87 -20.96 -16.87
C SER A 148 -13.01 -20.57 -17.81
N THR A 149 -14.03 -21.43 -17.93
CA THR A 149 -15.19 -21.20 -18.80
C THR A 149 -16.34 -20.48 -18.09
N VAL A 150 -16.13 -19.86 -16.93
CA VAL A 150 -17.22 -19.29 -16.12
C VAL A 150 -17.96 -18.16 -16.85
N TYR A 151 -17.25 -17.32 -17.61
CA TYR A 151 -17.85 -16.24 -18.41
C TYR A 151 -18.69 -16.72 -19.60
N LEU A 152 -18.59 -18.00 -19.97
CA LEU A 152 -19.46 -18.60 -21.00
C LEU A 152 -20.74 -19.19 -20.41
N ARG A 153 -20.79 -19.37 -19.08
CA ARG A 153 -21.84 -20.12 -18.38
C ARG A 153 -22.66 -19.27 -17.44
N TYR A 154 -22.11 -18.18 -16.93
CA TYR A 154 -22.71 -17.32 -15.91
C TYR A 154 -22.58 -15.86 -16.31
N ARG A 155 -23.48 -15.03 -15.78
CA ARG A 155 -23.41 -13.57 -15.98
C ARG A 155 -22.22 -12.98 -15.22
N PHE A 156 -21.78 -11.80 -15.63
CA PHE A 156 -20.65 -11.10 -15.01
C PHE A 156 -20.90 -10.81 -13.53
N GLU A 157 -22.15 -10.50 -13.15
CA GLU A 157 -22.54 -10.24 -11.76
C GLU A 157 -22.35 -11.47 -10.87
N ALA A 158 -22.73 -12.65 -11.35
CA ALA A 158 -22.58 -13.90 -10.62
C ALA A 158 -21.09 -14.26 -10.42
N VAL A 159 -20.26 -14.06 -11.45
CA VAL A 159 -18.81 -14.28 -11.34
C VAL A 159 -18.17 -13.30 -10.36
N ALA A 160 -18.54 -12.02 -10.41
CA ALA A 160 -18.07 -11.02 -9.46
C ALA A 160 -18.47 -11.38 -8.02
N CYS A 161 -19.74 -11.79 -7.82
CA CYS A 161 -20.22 -12.19 -6.50
C CYS A 161 -19.46 -13.41 -5.95
N ALA A 162 -19.15 -14.38 -6.80
CA ALA A 162 -18.33 -15.53 -6.41
C ALA A 162 -16.90 -15.14 -6.01
N CYS A 163 -16.27 -14.19 -6.72
CA CYS A 163 -14.93 -13.70 -6.38
C CYS A 163 -14.90 -13.00 -5.01
N VAL A 164 -15.92 -12.19 -4.72
CA VAL A 164 -16.12 -11.51 -3.43
C VAL A 164 -16.38 -12.53 -2.31
N HIS A 165 -17.23 -13.52 -2.56
CA HIS A 165 -17.51 -14.60 -1.59
C HIS A 165 -16.28 -15.47 -1.28
N LEU A 166 -15.50 -15.83 -2.29
CA LEU A 166 -14.24 -16.56 -2.08
C LEU A 166 -13.23 -15.71 -1.30
N ALA A 167 -13.09 -14.43 -1.64
CA ALA A 167 -12.16 -13.54 -0.95
C ALA A 167 -12.53 -13.32 0.51
N SER A 168 -13.82 -13.28 0.85
CA SER A 168 -14.27 -12.99 2.21
C SER A 168 -13.91 -14.09 3.19
N THR A 169 -13.80 -15.32 2.72
CA THR A 169 -13.45 -16.50 3.52
C THR A 169 -11.97 -16.86 3.46
N ALA A 170 -11.24 -16.38 2.45
CA ALA A 170 -9.86 -16.79 2.20
C ALA A 170 -8.78 -15.91 2.87
N ILE A 171 -9.12 -14.74 3.40
CA ILE A 171 -8.16 -13.88 4.13
C ILE A 171 -8.07 -14.29 5.62
N ASP A 172 -6.95 -13.98 6.27
CA ASP A 172 -6.68 -14.38 7.67
C ASP A 172 -7.74 -13.88 8.66
N TYR A 173 -8.36 -12.73 8.36
CA TYR A 173 -9.50 -12.19 9.10
C TYR A 173 -10.73 -12.13 8.17
N PRO A 174 -11.61 -13.14 8.19
CA PRO A 174 -12.74 -13.22 7.29
C PRO A 174 -13.69 -12.02 7.39
N VAL A 175 -14.19 -11.56 6.24
CA VAL A 175 -15.18 -10.48 6.17
C VAL A 175 -16.58 -11.06 6.28
N ILE A 176 -17.35 -10.58 7.26
CA ILE A 176 -18.75 -10.95 7.42
C ILE A 176 -19.58 -10.15 6.42
N LEU A 177 -20.20 -10.87 5.47
CA LEU A 177 -21.07 -10.27 4.46
C LEU A 177 -22.53 -10.28 4.93
N PRO A 178 -23.34 -9.24 4.63
CA PRO A 178 -24.75 -9.19 5.01
C PRO A 178 -25.56 -10.40 4.54
N GLN A 179 -26.39 -10.97 5.42
CA GLN A 179 -27.21 -12.14 5.12
C GLN A 179 -28.72 -11.86 5.12
N ASP A 180 -29.15 -10.70 5.64
CA ASP A 180 -30.56 -10.32 5.72
C ASP A 180 -30.75 -8.82 5.37
N PRO A 181 -31.18 -8.49 4.13
CA PRO A 181 -31.25 -9.40 2.97
C PRO A 181 -29.84 -9.85 2.55
N ALA A 182 -29.75 -10.98 1.84
CA ALA A 182 -28.46 -11.50 1.42
C ALA A 182 -27.81 -10.54 0.41
N TRP A 183 -26.56 -10.14 0.64
CA TRP A 183 -25.90 -9.06 -0.10
C TRP A 183 -25.86 -9.26 -1.63
N PHE A 184 -25.86 -10.52 -2.08
CA PHE A 184 -25.82 -10.89 -3.50
C PHE A 184 -27.17 -10.75 -4.22
N GLU A 185 -28.28 -10.66 -3.47
CA GLU A 185 -29.62 -10.49 -4.04
C GLU A 185 -29.75 -9.15 -4.76
N LEU A 186 -28.99 -8.13 -4.33
CA LEU A 186 -28.92 -6.83 -5.01
C LEU A 186 -28.46 -6.94 -6.47
N PHE A 187 -27.78 -8.03 -6.83
CA PHE A 187 -27.24 -8.27 -8.16
C PHE A 187 -28.04 -9.33 -8.96
N ASP A 188 -29.20 -9.75 -8.44
CA ASP A 188 -30.02 -10.83 -8.99
C ASP A 188 -29.23 -12.15 -9.15
N VAL A 189 -28.35 -12.44 -8.19
CA VAL A 189 -27.49 -13.65 -8.18
C VAL A 189 -27.99 -14.61 -7.10
N SER A 190 -27.99 -15.90 -7.40
CA SER A 190 -28.33 -16.94 -6.42
C SER A 190 -27.09 -17.45 -5.66
N LEU A 191 -27.29 -17.95 -4.43
CA LEU A 191 -26.22 -18.62 -3.68
C LEU A 191 -25.67 -19.85 -4.43
N GLU A 192 -26.52 -20.56 -5.17
CA GLU A 192 -26.13 -21.72 -5.97
C GLU A 192 -25.12 -21.34 -7.05
N GLU A 193 -25.35 -20.25 -7.79
CA GLU A 193 -24.39 -19.73 -8.77
C GLU A 193 -23.06 -19.35 -8.12
N ILE A 194 -23.11 -18.66 -6.96
CA ILE A 194 -21.92 -18.26 -6.22
C ILE A 194 -21.09 -19.48 -5.83
N LEU A 195 -21.70 -20.51 -5.25
CA LEU A 195 -21.00 -21.71 -4.81
C LEU A 195 -20.45 -22.51 -6.01
N ALA A 196 -21.24 -22.66 -7.07
CA ALA A 196 -20.81 -23.38 -8.28
C ALA A 196 -19.61 -22.72 -8.97
N ILE A 197 -19.61 -21.38 -9.08
CA ILE A 197 -18.47 -20.63 -9.63
C ILE A 197 -17.29 -20.72 -8.67
N SER A 198 -17.52 -20.57 -7.36
CA SER A 198 -16.47 -20.64 -6.34
C SER A 198 -15.69 -21.95 -6.39
N ASP A 199 -16.38 -23.08 -6.58
CA ASP A 199 -15.76 -24.40 -6.72
C ASP A 199 -14.94 -24.52 -8.02
N ILE A 200 -15.40 -23.94 -9.12
CA ILE A 200 -14.64 -23.90 -10.38
C ILE A 200 -13.34 -23.11 -10.19
N LEU A 201 -13.43 -21.94 -9.54
CA LEU A 201 -12.25 -21.10 -9.30
C LEU A 201 -11.28 -21.74 -8.32
N ARG A 202 -11.76 -22.40 -7.26
CA ARG A 202 -10.91 -23.13 -6.31
C ARG A 202 -10.06 -24.20 -7.00
N LYS A 203 -10.66 -24.95 -7.94
CA LYS A 203 -9.96 -25.96 -8.76
C LYS A 203 -8.84 -25.39 -9.64
N ILE A 204 -8.82 -24.09 -9.91
CA ILE A 204 -7.70 -23.45 -10.62
C ILE A 204 -6.45 -23.45 -9.73
N TYR A 205 -6.61 -23.26 -8.41
CA TYR A 205 -5.52 -23.22 -7.44
C TYR A 205 -5.11 -24.60 -6.91
N GLU A 206 -5.95 -25.63 -7.06
CA GLU A 206 -5.61 -27.01 -6.71
C GLU A 206 -4.68 -27.69 -7.73
N LYS A 207 -4.61 -27.16 -8.96
CA LYS A 207 -3.75 -27.71 -10.01
C LYS A 207 -2.29 -27.35 -9.74
N ALA A 208 -1.45 -28.37 -9.56
CA ALA A 208 0.00 -28.21 -9.50
C ALA A 208 0.53 -27.46 -10.74
N GLU A 209 1.57 -26.65 -10.56
CA GLU A 209 2.23 -25.95 -11.67
C GLU A 209 2.64 -26.95 -12.76
N VAL A 210 1.94 -26.90 -13.89
CA VAL A 210 2.41 -27.56 -15.10
C VAL A 210 3.57 -26.73 -15.62
N LYS A 211 4.80 -27.23 -15.46
CA LYS A 211 5.98 -26.65 -16.12
C LYS A 211 5.79 -26.81 -17.62
N ILE A 212 5.29 -25.77 -18.27
CA ILE A 212 5.30 -25.68 -19.72
C ILE A 212 6.74 -25.33 -20.10
N SER A 213 7.51 -26.31 -20.58
CA SER A 213 8.79 -26.06 -21.25
C SER A 213 8.50 -25.32 -22.55
N PHE A 214 8.52 -23.99 -22.53
CA PHE A 214 8.40 -23.23 -23.77
C PHE A 214 9.74 -23.26 -24.50
N VAL A 215 9.70 -23.82 -25.71
CA VAL A 215 10.76 -23.77 -26.73
C VAL A 215 11.17 -22.33 -26.96
N ASP A 216 12.48 -22.09 -27.08
CA ASP A 216 13.08 -20.82 -27.46
C ASP A 216 12.42 -20.26 -28.73
N CYS A 217 11.57 -19.26 -28.58
CA CYS A 217 11.29 -18.29 -29.63
C CYS A 217 11.62 -16.90 -29.07
N LEU A 218 12.93 -16.65 -28.98
CA LEU A 218 13.47 -15.31 -28.98
C LEU A 218 13.04 -14.59 -30.27
N SER A 219 12.84 -13.29 -30.15
CA SER A 219 12.56 -12.31 -31.21
C SER A 219 11.15 -12.28 -31.80
N CYS A 220 10.21 -11.67 -31.07
CA CYS A 220 9.40 -10.62 -31.67
C CYS A 220 9.05 -9.55 -30.62
N GLN A 221 9.23 -8.30 -31.01
CA GLN A 221 9.44 -7.14 -30.16
C GLN A 221 8.19 -6.68 -29.39
N CYS A 222 8.39 -6.41 -28.10
CA CYS A 222 8.04 -5.17 -27.41
C CYS A 222 6.66 -4.50 -27.57
N ARG A 223 6.08 -4.27 -26.38
CA ARG A 223 5.49 -3.01 -25.85
C ARG A 223 4.01 -2.75 -26.10
N CYS A 224 3.44 -2.07 -25.09
CA CYS A 224 2.16 -1.33 -25.02
C CYS A 224 1.02 -2.12 -24.36
N TYR A 225 0.36 -1.72 -23.26
CA TYR A 225 0.49 -0.62 -22.28
C TYR A 225 -0.19 -1.11 -20.98
N ALA A 226 0.42 -0.79 -19.84
CA ALA A 226 -0.29 -0.66 -18.57
C ALA A 226 -0.48 0.84 -18.33
N VAL A 227 -1.74 1.27 -18.18
CA VAL A 227 -2.16 2.48 -17.48
C VAL A 227 -3.20 2.03 -16.47
#